data_AF-K7M365-F1
#
_entry.id   AF-K7M365-F1
#
_cell.length_a   1.000
_cell.length_b   1.000
_cell.length_c   1.000
_cell.angle_alpha   90.00
_cell.angle_beta   90.00
_cell.angle_gamma   90.00
#
_symmetry.space_group_name_H-M   'P 1'
#
loop_
_entity.id
_entity.type
_entity.pdbx_description
1 polymer ?
#
loop_
_entity_poly.entity_id
_entity_poly.type
_entity_poly.pdbx_seq_one_letter_code
_entity_poly.pdbx_strand_id
1 'polypeptide(L)'
;MYLLHTDFNEVEIIEELIPEFYNLTSNEFGYLEHTNDWLEVLKVIKHCPKLQNLAINQVESRPDADRREWQYPLYVPKCIPSHLKTCRINNYGGHETEFEFARYIM
;
A
#
# COMPACT_ATOMS: atom_id res chain seq x y z
N MET A 1 5.25 4.75 -18.34
CA MET A 1 5.14 4.62 -16.88
C MET A 1 3.86 5.32 -16.49
N TYR A 2 2.74 4.59 -16.45
CA TYR A 2 1.48 5.13 -15.92
C TYR A 2 1.62 5.08 -14.41
N LEU A 3 2.04 6.19 -13.80
CA LEU A 3 1.98 6.36 -12.36
C LEU A 3 0.49 6.49 -12.02
N LEU A 4 -0.10 5.43 -11.47
CA LEU A 4 -1.35 5.58 -10.73
C LEU A 4 -1.00 6.33 -9.45
N HIS A 5 -0.99 7.66 -9.52
CA HIS A 5 -0.98 8.50 -8.34
C HIS A 5 -2.40 8.47 -7.77
N THR A 6 -2.73 7.36 -7.11
CA THR A 6 -4.01 7.24 -6.41
C THR A 6 -3.87 8.00 -5.12
N ASP A 7 -4.42 9.22 -5.10
CA ASP A 7 -4.65 9.94 -3.88
C ASP A 7 -5.87 9.30 -3.19
N PHE A 8 -5.64 8.59 -2.08
CA PHE A 8 -6.67 7.81 -1.37
C PHE A 8 -7.64 8.68 -0.54
N ASN A 9 -7.59 10.01 -0.66
CA ASN A 9 -8.21 10.93 0.29
C ASN A 9 -9.74 10.93 0.40
N GLU A 10 -10.51 10.47 -0.60
CA GLU A 10 -12.00 10.52 -0.53
C GLU A 10 -12.72 9.37 -1.24
N VAL A 11 -12.00 8.37 -1.74
CA VAL A 11 -12.60 7.33 -2.58
C VAL A 11 -12.40 5.96 -1.95
N GLU A 12 -13.49 5.37 -1.46
CA GLU A 12 -13.51 3.94 -1.13
C GLU A 12 -13.24 3.15 -2.42
N ILE A 13 -12.10 2.46 -2.48
CA ILE A 13 -11.78 1.65 -3.64
C ILE A 13 -12.71 0.43 -3.64
N ILE A 14 -13.57 0.40 -4.66
CA ILE A 14 -14.39 -0.77 -4.98
C ILE A 14 -13.46 -1.79 -5.66
N GLU A 15 -13.03 -2.81 -4.91
CA GLU A 15 -12.10 -3.85 -5.39
C GLU A 15 -12.54 -4.47 -6.73
N GLU A 16 -13.85 -4.63 -6.95
CA GLU A 16 -14.41 -5.23 -8.17
C GLU A 16 -14.16 -4.42 -9.45
N LEU A 17 -13.80 -3.13 -9.32
CA LEU A 17 -13.52 -2.25 -10.44
C LEU A 17 -12.03 -2.12 -10.76
N ILE A 18 -11.15 -2.71 -9.95
CA ILE A 18 -9.71 -2.66 -10.18
C ILE A 18 -9.33 -3.71 -11.23
N PRO A 19 -8.72 -3.31 -12.37
CA PRO A 19 -8.29 -4.27 -13.38
C PRO A 19 -7.07 -5.06 -12.90
N GLU A 20 -6.93 -6.29 -13.39
CA GLU A 20 -5.74 -7.10 -13.13
C GLU A 20 -4.53 -6.59 -13.92
N PHE A 21 -3.49 -6.15 -13.20
CA PHE A 21 -2.23 -5.65 -13.73
C PHE A 21 -1.18 -6.78 -13.86
N TYR A 22 -1.45 -7.78 -14.71
CA TYR A 22 -0.60 -8.98 -14.87
C TYR A 22 0.86 -8.73 -15.27
N ASN A 23 1.18 -7.53 -15.76
CA ASN A 23 2.53 -7.17 -16.22
C ASN A 23 3.21 -6.13 -15.32
N LEU A 24 2.53 -5.63 -14.28
CA LEU A 24 3.12 -4.67 -13.35
C LEU A 24 4.09 -5.39 -12.41
N THR A 25 5.37 -5.06 -12.52
CA THR A 25 6.45 -5.65 -11.71
C THR A 25 7.03 -4.68 -10.69
N SER A 26 6.76 -3.38 -10.85
CA SER A 26 7.21 -2.34 -9.94
C SER A 26 6.08 -1.34 -9.75
N ASN A 27 5.81 -0.95 -8.50
CA ASN A 27 4.86 0.11 -8.22
C ASN A 27 5.32 0.98 -7.04
N GLU A 28 4.84 2.21 -7.06
CA GLU A 28 5.10 3.22 -6.04
C GLU A 28 3.75 3.81 -5.60
N PHE A 29 3.50 3.83 -4.29
CA PHE A 29 2.30 4.41 -3.71
C PHE A 29 2.66 5.60 -2.83
N GLY A 30 1.80 6.61 -2.86
CA GLY A 30 1.75 7.62 -1.81
C GLY A 30 0.85 7.14 -0.67
N TYR A 31 1.21 7.45 0.56
CA TYR A 31 0.32 7.33 1.71
C TYR A 31 0.38 8.62 2.53
N LEU A 32 -0.69 8.88 3.26
CA LEU A 32 -0.79 9.96 4.24
C LEU A 32 -0.55 9.42 5.64
N GLU A 33 -0.04 10.27 6.52
CA GLU A 33 0.06 9.92 7.92
C GLU A 33 -1.32 9.62 8.51
N HIS A 34 -1.39 8.59 9.36
CA HIS A 34 -2.57 8.21 10.16
C HIS A 34 -3.82 7.75 9.39
N THR A 35 -3.72 7.48 8.09
CA THR A 35 -4.83 6.93 7.29
C THR A 35 -4.82 5.39 7.27
N ASN A 36 -5.94 4.81 6.84
CA ASN A 36 -6.04 3.37 6.53
C ASN A 36 -5.42 3.03 5.16
N ASP A 37 -4.54 3.88 4.62
CA ASP A 37 -4.00 3.76 3.26
C ASP A 37 -3.31 2.43 3.03
N TRP A 38 -2.81 1.79 4.09
CA TRP A 38 -2.23 0.47 3.97
C TRP A 38 -3.22 -0.59 3.47
N LEU A 39 -4.49 -0.57 3.92
CA LEU A 39 -5.50 -1.47 3.39
C LEU A 39 -5.76 -1.18 1.91
N GLU A 40 -5.80 0.09 1.53
CA GLU A 40 -5.99 0.51 0.13
C GLU A 40 -4.81 0.11 -0.76
N VAL A 41 -3.57 0.25 -0.27
CA VAL A 41 -2.36 -0.28 -0.90
C VAL A 41 -2.49 -1.79 -1.09
N LEU A 42 -2.94 -2.52 -0.06
CA LEU A 42 -3.13 -3.97 -0.13
C LEU A 42 -4.19 -4.38 -1.16
N LYS A 43 -5.29 -3.63 -1.27
CA LYS A 43 -6.30 -3.83 -2.32
C LYS A 43 -5.69 -3.72 -3.71
N VAL A 44 -4.92 -2.67 -3.98
CA VAL A 44 -4.33 -2.48 -5.31
C VAL A 44 -3.28 -3.55 -5.63
N ILE A 45 -2.39 -3.90 -4.69
CA ILE A 45 -1.36 -4.93 -4.96
C ILE A 45 -1.95 -6.33 -5.14
N LYS A 46 -3.14 -6.61 -4.60
CA LYS A 46 -3.89 -7.86 -4.86
C LYS A 46 -4.12 -8.08 -6.35
N HIS A 47 -4.31 -7.00 -7.11
CA HIS A 47 -4.48 -7.02 -8.57
C HIS A 47 -3.14 -6.91 -9.33
N CYS A 48 -2.00 -6.99 -8.66
CA CYS A 48 -0.68 -6.93 -9.26
C CYS A 48 0.07 -8.26 -9.06
N PRO A 49 -0.39 -9.37 -9.66
CA PRO A 49 0.06 -10.73 -9.29
C PRO A 49 1.55 -11.01 -9.54
N LYS A 50 2.24 -10.16 -10.32
CA LYS A 50 3.68 -10.27 -10.61
C LYS A 50 4.52 -9.12 -10.00
N LEU A 51 3.96 -8.37 -9.05
CA LEU A 51 4.67 -7.26 -8.41
C LEU A 51 5.94 -7.76 -7.70
N GLN A 52 7.08 -7.16 -8.01
CA GLN A 52 8.40 -7.52 -7.47
C GLN A 52 8.98 -6.40 -6.61
N ASN A 53 8.73 -5.15 -6.97
CA ASN A 53 9.26 -3.99 -6.27
C ASN A 53 8.11 -3.09 -5.82
N LEU A 54 8.04 -2.86 -4.53
CA LEU A 54 7.06 -1.96 -3.91
C LEU A 54 7.82 -0.80 -3.26
N ALA A 55 7.44 0.43 -3.61
CA ALA A 55 7.86 1.63 -2.90
C ALA A 55 6.63 2.31 -2.33
N ILE A 56 6.74 2.82 -1.11
CA ILE A 56 5.65 3.49 -0.42
C ILE A 56 6.22 4.75 0.21
N ASN A 57 5.65 5.90 -0.12
CA ASN A 57 6.16 7.20 0.27
C ASN A 57 5.13 7.94 1.11
N GLN A 58 5.55 8.47 2.24
CA GLN A 58 4.73 9.45 2.95
C GLN A 58 4.67 10.72 2.10
N VAL A 59 3.45 11.11 1.67
CA VAL A 59 3.23 12.29 0.82
C VAL A 59 2.97 13.53 1.67
N GLU A 60 2.24 13.38 2.77
CA GLU A 60 1.92 14.49 3.67
C GLU A 60 1.78 13.98 5.12
N SER A 61 2.27 14.80 6.04
CA SER A 61 2.11 14.64 7.49
C SER A 61 0.97 15.55 7.95
N ARG A 62 -0.06 14.96 8.57
CA ARG A 62 -1.17 15.71 9.15
C ARG A 62 -1.09 15.58 10.67
N PRO A 63 -0.57 16.59 11.39
CA PRO A 63 -0.34 16.51 12.84
C PRO A 63 -1.63 16.28 13.65
N ASP A 64 -2.79 16.63 13.09
CA ASP A 64 -4.10 16.47 13.72
C ASP A 64 -4.91 15.27 13.18
N ALA A 65 -4.31 14.40 12.35
CA ALA A 65 -5.04 13.24 11.85
C ALA A 65 -5.18 12.18 12.95
N ASP A 66 -6.41 11.70 13.16
CA ASP A 66 -6.71 10.66 14.14
C ASP A 66 -5.84 9.44 13.89
N ARG A 67 -5.03 9.07 14.90
CA ARG A 67 -4.23 7.85 14.87
C ARG A 67 -5.16 6.64 14.71
N ARG A 68 -5.22 6.08 13.51
CA ARG A 68 -5.96 4.84 13.26
C ARG A 68 -5.13 3.63 13.62
N GLU A 69 -5.77 2.66 14.28
CA GLU A 69 -5.16 1.37 14.56
C GLU A 69 -4.99 0.56 13.27
N TRP A 70 -3.92 -0.23 13.21
CA TRP A 70 -3.70 -1.17 12.11
C TRP A 70 -4.80 -2.23 12.07
N GLN A 71 -5.42 -2.39 10.91
CA GLN A 71 -6.40 -3.44 10.67
C GLN A 71 -5.75 -4.56 9.87
N TYR A 72 -5.67 -5.75 10.47
CA TYR A 72 -5.14 -6.91 9.78
C TYR A 72 -6.03 -7.31 8.59
N PRO A 73 -5.47 -7.36 7.36
CA PRO A 73 -6.21 -7.80 6.20
C PRO A 73 -6.60 -9.28 6.32
N LEU A 74 -7.74 -9.66 5.75
CA LEU A 74 -8.24 -11.04 5.77
C LEU A 74 -7.51 -11.97 4.78
N TYR A 75 -6.77 -11.41 3.82
CA TYR A 75 -6.15 -12.14 2.73
C TYR A 75 -4.76 -11.59 2.40
N VAL A 76 -3.82 -12.49 2.09
CA VAL A 76 -2.48 -12.13 1.62
C VAL A 76 -2.46 -12.03 0.09
N PRO A 77 -2.18 -10.85 -0.49
CA PRO A 77 -1.97 -10.69 -1.92
C PRO A 77 -0.94 -11.69 -2.46
N LYS A 78 -1.29 -12.39 -3.54
CA LYS A 78 -0.45 -13.47 -4.10
C LYS A 78 0.98 -13.01 -4.40
N CYS A 79 1.19 -11.76 -4.81
CA CYS A 79 2.51 -11.24 -5.13
C CYS A 79 3.46 -11.22 -3.92
N ILE A 80 2.98 -11.05 -2.69
CA ILE A 80 3.81 -10.95 -1.48
C ILE A 80 4.66 -12.22 -1.29
N PRO A 81 4.07 -13.42 -1.13
CA PRO A 81 4.87 -14.64 -0.92
C PRO A 81 5.55 -15.17 -2.19
N SER A 82 5.16 -14.72 -3.39
CA SER A 82 5.59 -15.37 -4.64
C SER A 82 6.53 -14.55 -5.52
N HIS A 83 6.41 -13.23 -5.55
CA HIS A 83 7.12 -12.38 -6.50
C HIS A 83 7.78 -11.16 -5.87
N LEU A 84 7.32 -10.71 -4.69
CA LEU A 84 7.86 -9.53 -4.02
C LEU A 84 9.30 -9.79 -3.59
N LYS A 85 10.20 -8.92 -4.07
CA LYS A 85 11.65 -9.00 -3.82
C LYS A 85 12.14 -7.82 -2.99
N THR A 86 11.58 -6.65 -3.23
CA THR A 86 11.94 -5.43 -2.50
C THR A 86 10.69 -4.69 -2.08
N CYS A 87 10.66 -4.23 -0.83
CA CYS A 87 9.76 -3.21 -0.36
C CYS A 87 10.58 -2.08 0.26
N ARG A 88 10.26 -0.83 -0.09
CA ARG A 88 10.88 0.38 0.46
C ARG A 88 9.79 1.27 1.03
N ILE A 89 9.94 1.64 2.30
CA ILE A 89 9.13 2.69 2.92
C ILE A 89 10.02 3.94 2.97
N ASN A 90 9.70 4.93 2.14
CA ASN A 90 10.40 6.20 2.07
C ASN A 90 9.70 7.22 2.96
N ASN A 91 10.47 8.17 3.49
CA ASN A 91 10.01 9.13 4.50
C ASN A 91 9.37 8.43 5.71
N TYR A 92 10.03 7.39 6.22
CA TYR A 92 9.50 6.62 7.35
C TYR A 92 9.34 7.51 8.59
N GLY A 93 8.10 7.63 9.10
CA GLY A 93 7.74 8.52 10.20
C GLY A 93 7.93 7.90 11.60
N GLY A 94 8.01 6.57 11.69
CA GLY A 94 8.10 5.85 12.96
C GLY A 94 6.74 5.53 13.58
N HIS A 95 5.68 5.53 12.79
CA HIS A 95 4.32 5.22 13.23
C HIS A 95 4.11 3.71 13.37
N GLU A 96 3.25 3.34 14.33
CA GLU A 96 2.91 1.94 14.58
C GLU A 96 2.32 1.26 13.33
N THR A 97 1.52 1.98 12.54
CA THR A 97 0.93 1.42 11.31
C THR A 97 1.95 1.13 10.22
N GLU A 98 3.03 1.93 10.11
CA GLU A 98 4.14 1.62 9.19
C GLU A 98 4.88 0.34 9.62
N PHE A 99 5.09 0.18 10.93
CA PHE A 99 5.74 -1.01 11.49
C PHE A 99 4.89 -2.26 11.29
N GLU A 100 3.59 -2.17 11.53
CA GLU A 100 2.63 -3.25 11.32
C GLU A 100 2.52 -3.63 9.84
N PHE A 101 2.50 -2.65 8.93
CA PHE A 101 2.58 -2.90 7.49
C PHE A 101 3.88 -3.61 7.11
N ALA A 102 5.02 -3.13 7.60
CA ALA A 102 6.32 -3.75 7.34
C ALA A 102 6.36 -5.21 7.83
N ARG A 103 5.81 -5.48 9.02
CA ARG A 103 5.66 -6.85 9.55
C ARG A 103 4.78 -7.73 8.67
N TYR A 104 3.72 -7.16 8.09
CA TYR A 104 2.78 -7.92 7.26
C TYR A 104 3.36 -8.37 5.91
N ILE A 105 4.23 -7.56 5.31
CA ILE A 105 4.82 -7.84 3.98
C ILE A 105 6.10 -8.68 4.02
N MET A 106 6.70 -8.86 5.21
CA MET A 106 7.93 -9.64 5.45
C MET A 106 7.64 -11.10 5.70
#